data_AF-A0A0T5VR46-F1
#
_entry.id   AF-A0A0T5VR46-F1
#
_cell.length_a   1.000
_cell.length_b   1.000
_cell.length_c   1.000
_cell.angle_alpha   90.00
_cell.angle_beta   90.00
_cell.angle_gamma   90.00
#
_symmetry.space_group_name_H-M   'P 1'
#
loop_
_entity.id
_entity.type
_entity.pdbx_description
1 polymer ?
#
loop_
_entity_poly.entity_id
_entity_poly.type
_entity_poly.pdbx_seq_one_letter_code
_entity_poly.pdbx_strand_id
1 'polypeptide(L)'
;MKLDRLIWGIILLFIGGVLLLENFGVINFYWRNVWSFWPVFLIIAGLNILFNKNNSQTGSIISIGVLVVALSFLFYKGQQVPERGNWWGRHFKKDVDINIEHNNDNNDDDDNDNDTSYNHLSLSEPFVAADNAKKTVLNISGGGISFNLDGETAELINADVKKRHGNFSLKKLLTDSATVLTFQMDDKKSKWNFGDGGNDVNFKLNKEANWDILMKLGAGEANFDFANYKVRTFRFDGGAAALDIKFGDLLPITDVIVKSGVADVKIKVPTNSGCRIKTKTGLSAKDFDGFEKLSDGVYETSNYKASTKKIFINLDGGLSNFEVSRY
;
A
#
# COMPACT_ATOMS: atom_id res chain seq x y z
N MET A 1 -33.65 -5.06 -21.66
CA MET A 1 -33.14 -5.31 -20.29
C MET A 1 -32.21 -4.16 -19.92
N LYS A 2 -32.18 -3.68 -18.67
CA LYS A 2 -31.19 -2.66 -18.29
C LYS A 2 -29.80 -3.30 -18.42
N LEU A 3 -29.01 -2.85 -19.39
CA LEU A 3 -27.66 -3.35 -19.70
C LEU A 3 -26.81 -3.49 -18.43
N ASP A 4 -26.94 -2.52 -17.52
CA ASP A 4 -26.31 -2.50 -16.20
C ASP A 4 -26.53 -3.81 -15.42
N ARG A 5 -27.77 -4.30 -15.35
CA ARG A 5 -28.10 -5.51 -14.59
C ARG A 5 -27.46 -6.76 -15.19
N LEU A 6 -27.35 -6.81 -16.52
CA LEU A 6 -26.75 -7.93 -17.22
C LEU A 6 -25.22 -7.94 -17.02
N ILE A 7 -24.56 -6.78 -17.12
CA ILE A 7 -23.12 -6.64 -16.89
C ILE A 7 -22.76 -7.05 -15.47
N TRP A 8 -23.47 -6.51 -14.47
CA TRP A 8 -23.27 -6.89 -13.07
C TRP A 8 -23.52 -8.38 -12.82
N GLY A 9 -24.53 -8.97 -13.47
CA GLY A 9 -24.81 -10.40 -13.40
C GLY A 9 -23.68 -11.26 -13.97
N ILE A 10 -23.14 -10.90 -15.13
CA ILE A 10 -22.03 -11.61 -15.79
C ILE A 10 -20.75 -11.52 -14.94
N ILE A 11 -20.44 -10.34 -14.39
CA ILE A 11 -19.28 -10.14 -13.51
C ILE A 11 -19.42 -11.00 -12.25
N LEU A 12 -20.59 -10.99 -11.61
CA LEU A 12 -20.82 -11.76 -10.39
C LEU A 12 -20.78 -13.27 -10.65
N LEU A 13 -21.32 -13.72 -11.78
CA LEU A 13 -21.23 -15.12 -12.22
C LEU A 13 -19.77 -15.53 -12.46
N PHE A 14 -18.99 -14.68 -13.11
CA PHE A 14 -17.56 -14.93 -13.33
C PHE A 14 -16.78 -15.04 -12.02
N ILE A 15 -16.92 -14.03 -11.13
CA ILE A 15 -16.21 -14.01 -9.83
C ILE A 15 -16.60 -15.23 -9.00
N GLY A 16 -17.90 -15.53 -8.90
CA GLY A 16 -18.39 -16.70 -8.17
C GLY A 16 -17.88 -18.01 -8.75
N GLY A 17 -17.85 -18.13 -10.08
CA GLY A 17 -17.32 -19.32 -10.76
C GLY A 17 -15.83 -19.55 -10.50
N VAL A 18 -15.02 -18.48 -10.56
CA VAL A 18 -13.58 -18.56 -10.28
C VAL A 18 -13.32 -18.93 -8.82
N LEU A 19 -14.00 -18.27 -7.87
CA LEU A 19 -13.88 -18.58 -6.44
C LEU A 19 -14.27 -20.02 -6.11
N LEU A 20 -15.30 -20.53 -6.78
CA LEU A 20 -15.73 -21.92 -6.63
C LEU A 20 -14.63 -22.87 -7.10
N LEU A 21 -14.09 -22.66 -8.30
CA LEU A 21 -13.03 -23.51 -8.87
C LEU A 21 -11.75 -23.49 -8.03
N GLU A 22 -11.38 -22.33 -7.49
CA GLU A 22 -10.25 -22.17 -6.57
C GLU A 22 -10.50 -22.92 -5.26
N ASN A 23 -11.69 -22.79 -4.66
CA ASN A 23 -12.04 -23.48 -3.41
C ASN A 23 -12.09 -25.01 -3.55
N PHE A 24 -12.47 -25.52 -4.72
CA PHE A 24 -12.39 -26.95 -5.04
C PHE A 24 -10.97 -27.43 -5.39
N GLY A 25 -9.97 -26.54 -5.40
CA GLY A 25 -8.58 -26.88 -5.70
C GLY A 25 -8.36 -27.30 -7.17
N VAL A 26 -9.28 -26.95 -8.07
CA VAL A 26 -9.17 -27.29 -9.51
C VAL A 26 -8.15 -26.40 -10.20
N ILE A 27 -8.07 -25.12 -9.78
CA ILE A 27 -7.16 -24.12 -10.34
C ILE A 27 -6.46 -23.35 -9.22
N ASN A 28 -5.21 -22.95 -9.46
CA ASN A 28 -4.53 -21.93 -8.66
C ASN A 28 -4.74 -20.59 -9.36
N PHE A 29 -5.62 -19.75 -8.82
CA PHE A 29 -5.98 -18.49 -9.44
C PHE A 29 -5.35 -17.31 -8.70
N TYR A 30 -4.44 -16.60 -9.37
CA TYR A 30 -3.76 -15.43 -8.86
C TYR A 30 -4.59 -14.17 -9.13
N TRP A 31 -5.51 -13.87 -8.21
CA TRP A 31 -6.33 -12.65 -8.24
C TRP A 31 -5.51 -11.36 -8.42
N ARG A 32 -4.26 -11.34 -7.95
CA ARG A 32 -3.30 -10.25 -8.19
C ARG A 32 -3.17 -9.89 -9.67
N ASN A 33 -3.07 -10.88 -10.55
CA ASN A 33 -2.92 -10.63 -11.99
C ASN A 33 -4.20 -10.01 -12.57
N VAL A 34 -5.37 -10.39 -12.07
CA VAL A 34 -6.65 -9.82 -12.53
C VAL A 34 -6.80 -8.38 -12.06
N TRP A 35 -6.50 -8.11 -10.79
CA TRP A 35 -6.48 -6.75 -10.29
C TRP A 35 -5.56 -5.89 -11.15
N SER A 36 -4.43 -6.45 -11.64
CA SER A 36 -3.45 -5.76 -12.49
C SER A 36 -4.04 -4.94 -13.65
N PHE A 37 -5.22 -5.35 -14.11
CA PHE A 37 -5.93 -4.78 -15.23
C PHE A 37 -7.09 -3.87 -14.79
N TRP A 38 -6.94 -3.14 -13.68
CA TRP A 38 -7.93 -2.17 -13.21
C TRP A 38 -8.45 -1.20 -14.32
N PRO A 39 -7.64 -0.75 -15.31
CA PRO A 39 -8.13 0.09 -16.41
C PRO A 39 -9.19 -0.59 -17.28
N VAL A 40 -9.24 -1.92 -17.33
CA VAL A 40 -10.28 -2.66 -18.05
C VAL A 40 -11.66 -2.38 -17.45
N PHE A 41 -11.77 -2.24 -16.12
CA PHE A 41 -13.03 -1.84 -15.49
C PHE A 41 -13.43 -0.41 -15.87
N LEU A 42 -12.47 0.51 -16.03
CA LEU A 42 -12.75 1.85 -16.55
C LEU A 42 -13.21 1.82 -18.02
N ILE A 43 -12.60 0.97 -18.86
CA ILE A 43 -13.03 0.79 -20.25
C ILE A 43 -14.46 0.27 -20.30
N ILE A 44 -14.78 -0.75 -19.49
CA ILE A 44 -16.14 -1.30 -19.38
C ILE A 44 -17.14 -0.24 -18.90
N ALA A 45 -16.77 0.56 -17.88
CA ALA A 45 -17.60 1.64 -17.37
C ALA A 45 -17.80 2.77 -18.42
N GLY A 46 -16.74 3.14 -19.15
CA GLY A 46 -16.79 4.14 -20.21
C GLY A 46 -17.66 3.69 -21.39
N LEU A 47 -17.53 2.43 -21.82
CA LEU A 47 -18.39 1.83 -22.85
C LEU A 47 -19.86 1.84 -22.43
N ASN A 48 -20.14 1.54 -21.16
CA ASN A 48 -21.51 1.61 -20.64
C ASN A 48 -22.07 3.03 -20.75
N ILE A 49 -21.33 4.05 -20.29
CA ILE A 49 -21.78 5.45 -20.37
C ILE A 49 -21.99 5.90 -21.83
N LEU A 50 -21.09 5.50 -22.74
CA LEU A 50 -21.14 5.87 -24.15
C LEU A 50 -22.40 5.31 -24.84
N PHE A 51 -22.72 4.04 -24.60
CA PHE A 51 -23.80 3.35 -25.33
C PHE A 51 -25.16 3.42 -24.64
N ASN A 52 -25.22 3.70 -23.33
CA ASN A 52 -26.47 3.88 -22.60
C ASN A 52 -27.21 5.17 -23.00
N LYS A 53 -26.53 6.13 -23.65
CA LYS A 53 -27.13 7.40 -24.09
C LYS A 53 -28.03 7.27 -25.34
N ASN A 54 -27.81 6.28 -26.20
CA ASN A 54 -28.45 6.24 -27.53
C ASN A 54 -29.42 5.07 -27.76
N ASN A 55 -29.73 4.26 -26.73
CA ASN A 55 -30.66 3.11 -26.77
C ASN A 55 -30.49 2.16 -27.98
N SER A 56 -29.29 2.12 -28.57
CA SER A 56 -29.00 1.33 -29.76
C SER A 56 -28.66 -0.11 -29.34
N GLN A 57 -29.45 -1.07 -29.82
CA GLN A 57 -29.26 -2.50 -29.55
C GLN A 57 -27.86 -2.99 -30.01
N THR A 58 -27.29 -2.35 -31.03
CA THR A 58 -25.95 -2.67 -31.55
C THR A 58 -24.84 -2.33 -30.55
N GLY A 59 -24.92 -1.19 -29.86
CA GLY A 59 -23.92 -0.79 -28.85
C GLY A 59 -23.90 -1.72 -27.63
N SER A 60 -25.06 -2.30 -27.31
CA SER A 60 -25.20 -3.28 -26.22
C SER A 60 -24.52 -4.62 -26.54
N ILE A 61 -24.61 -5.08 -27.79
CA ILE A 61 -23.97 -6.33 -28.23
C ILE A 61 -22.45 -6.19 -28.23
N ILE A 62 -21.95 -5.05 -28.71
CA ILE A 62 -20.51 -4.76 -28.74
C ILE A 62 -19.94 -4.71 -27.32
N SER A 63 -20.60 -4.02 -26.38
CA SER A 63 -20.10 -3.91 -25.01
C SER A 63 -20.08 -5.27 -24.28
N ILE A 64 -21.08 -6.12 -24.50
CA ILE A 64 -21.10 -7.50 -23.97
C ILE A 64 -19.98 -8.34 -24.60
N GLY A 65 -19.76 -8.23 -25.91
CA GLY A 65 -18.66 -8.92 -26.58
C GLY A 65 -17.30 -8.54 -26.01
N VAL A 66 -17.05 -7.24 -25.84
CA VAL A 66 -15.82 -6.73 -25.21
C VAL A 66 -15.69 -7.22 -23.78
N LEU A 67 -16.78 -7.24 -23.00
CA LEU A 67 -16.78 -7.75 -21.63
C LEU A 67 -16.37 -9.22 -21.57
N VAL A 68 -16.94 -10.07 -22.42
CA VAL A 68 -16.65 -11.52 -22.42
C VAL A 68 -15.20 -11.78 -22.84
N VAL A 69 -14.70 -11.07 -23.86
CA VAL A 69 -13.30 -11.15 -24.29
C VAL A 69 -12.36 -10.69 -23.17
N ALA A 70 -12.67 -9.58 -22.51
CA ALA A 70 -11.92 -9.07 -21.38
C ALA A 70 -11.88 -10.09 -20.22
N LEU A 71 -13.03 -10.64 -19.82
CA LEU A 71 -13.11 -11.64 -18.76
C LEU A 71 -12.36 -12.93 -19.11
N SER A 72 -12.42 -13.37 -20.37
CA SER A 72 -11.66 -14.54 -20.85
C SER A 72 -10.16 -14.30 -20.80
N PHE A 73 -9.71 -13.10 -21.19
CA PHE A 73 -8.32 -12.70 -21.08
C PHE A 73 -7.86 -12.59 -19.62
N LEU A 74 -8.68 -12.00 -18.74
CA LEU A 74 -8.40 -11.91 -17.31
C LEU A 74 -8.33 -13.29 -16.66
N PHE A 75 -9.20 -14.21 -17.06
CA PHE A 75 -9.15 -15.59 -16.59
C PHE A 75 -7.83 -16.27 -16.96
N TYR A 76 -7.41 -16.12 -18.23
CA TYR A 76 -6.12 -16.65 -18.70
C TYR A 76 -4.94 -16.03 -17.94
N LYS A 77 -4.95 -14.70 -17.73
CA LYS A 77 -3.91 -14.02 -16.96
C LYS A 77 -3.91 -14.38 -15.47
N GLY A 78 -5.08 -14.62 -14.90
CA GLY A 78 -5.24 -15.05 -13.51
C GLY A 78 -4.62 -16.42 -13.22
N GLN A 79 -4.46 -17.29 -14.23
CA GLN A 79 -3.81 -18.60 -14.06
C GLN A 79 -2.27 -18.56 -14.18
N GLN A 80 -1.71 -17.43 -14.63
CA GLN A 80 -0.25 -17.30 -14.79
C GLN A 80 0.42 -17.01 -13.45
N VAL A 81 1.58 -17.62 -13.21
CA VAL A 81 2.40 -17.31 -12.05
C VAL A 81 2.80 -15.83 -12.11
N PRO A 82 2.53 -15.03 -11.06
CA PRO A 82 2.78 -13.60 -11.08
C PRO A 82 4.27 -13.28 -11.27
N GLU A 83 4.58 -12.40 -12.21
CA GLU A 83 5.91 -11.80 -12.31
C GLU A 83 6.15 -10.88 -11.10
N ARG A 84 7.35 -10.94 -10.51
CA ARG A 84 7.79 -10.22 -9.29
C ARG A 84 7.90 -8.70 -9.47
N GLY A 85 6.83 -8.05 -9.92
CA GLY A 85 6.75 -6.61 -10.12
C GLY A 85 5.82 -5.92 -9.13
N ASN A 86 6.24 -4.78 -8.58
CA ASN A 86 5.36 -3.85 -7.87
C ASN A 86 4.48 -3.16 -8.93
N TRP A 87 3.21 -3.55 -9.00
CA TRP A 87 2.31 -3.14 -10.08
C TRP A 87 1.94 -1.64 -10.02
N TRP A 88 1.88 -1.06 -8.81
CA TRP A 88 1.65 0.38 -8.64
C TRP A 88 2.93 1.23 -8.83
N GLY A 89 4.13 0.64 -8.71
CA GLY A 89 5.39 1.38 -8.59
C GLY A 89 6.14 1.67 -9.89
N ARG A 90 5.61 1.33 -11.08
CA ARG A 90 6.34 1.54 -12.35
C ARG A 90 5.61 2.31 -13.46
N HIS A 91 4.29 2.49 -13.39
CA HIS A 91 3.52 3.13 -14.46
C HIS A 91 3.17 4.60 -14.25
N PHE A 92 3.52 5.19 -13.10
CA PHE A 92 3.59 6.65 -12.97
C PHE A 92 5.04 7.12 -13.21
N LYS A 93 5.60 6.77 -14.38
CA LYS A 93 6.63 7.62 -14.94
C LYS A 93 5.92 8.83 -15.52
N LYS A 94 6.27 10.00 -14.97
CA LYS A 94 6.28 11.32 -15.62
C LYS A 94 6.29 11.16 -17.13
N ASP A 95 5.39 11.88 -17.80
CA ASP A 95 5.39 12.29 -19.22
C ASP A 95 3.93 12.31 -19.77
N VAL A 96 3.00 12.95 -19.04
CA VAL A 96 1.73 13.38 -19.64
C VAL A 96 1.59 14.87 -19.36
N ASP A 97 2.19 15.68 -20.23
CA ASP A 97 1.95 17.12 -20.29
C ASP A 97 0.52 17.35 -20.79
N ILE A 98 -0.44 17.42 -19.86
CA ILE A 98 -1.78 17.91 -20.17
C ILE A 98 -1.69 19.44 -20.20
N ASN A 99 -1.38 20.00 -21.37
CA ASN A 99 -1.55 21.42 -21.63
C ASN A 99 -3.05 21.74 -21.64
N ILE A 100 -3.59 22.09 -20.48
CA ILE A 100 -4.92 22.69 -20.38
C ILE A 100 -4.73 24.18 -20.65
N GLU A 101 -4.94 24.58 -21.91
CA GLU A 101 -5.11 25.99 -22.28
C GLU A 101 -6.31 26.56 -21.53
N HIS A 102 -6.04 27.34 -20.48
CA HIS A 102 -7.03 28.18 -19.84
C HIS A 102 -7.12 29.51 -20.60
N ASN A 103 -8.06 29.58 -21.55
CA ASN A 103 -8.60 30.87 -21.98
C ASN A 103 -9.65 31.29 -20.96
N ASN A 104 -9.33 32.31 -20.16
CA ASN A 104 -10.30 33.36 -19.84
C ASN A 104 -9.60 34.58 -19.22
N ASP A 105 -9.79 35.68 -19.93
CA ASP A 105 -9.43 37.05 -19.58
C ASP A 105 -9.87 37.42 -18.17
N ASN A 106 -8.95 37.99 -17.39
CA ASN A 106 -9.08 39.33 -16.82
C ASN A 106 -7.76 39.72 -16.14
N ASN A 107 -7.25 40.88 -16.53
CA ASN A 107 -6.05 41.52 -15.99
C ASN A 107 -6.13 41.64 -14.47
N ASP A 108 -5.08 41.19 -13.79
CA ASP A 108 -4.34 41.97 -12.81
C ASP A 108 -2.91 41.43 -12.80
N ASP A 109 -1.96 42.33 -12.97
CA ASP A 109 -0.52 42.05 -12.94
C ASP A 109 -0.13 41.36 -11.63
N ASP A 110 0.49 40.18 -11.70
CA ASP A 110 1.57 39.77 -10.80
C ASP A 110 2.18 38.44 -11.26
N ASP A 111 3.46 38.54 -11.62
CA ASP A 111 4.49 37.51 -11.62
C ASP A 111 4.15 36.09 -12.10
N ASN A 112 4.49 35.91 -13.36
CA ASN A 112 4.80 34.66 -14.02
C ASN A 112 5.90 33.88 -13.27
N ASP A 113 5.52 32.95 -12.39
CA ASP A 113 6.37 31.85 -11.95
C ASP A 113 5.56 30.54 -11.92
N ASN A 114 5.65 29.79 -13.02
CA ASN A 114 5.29 28.36 -13.07
C ASN A 114 6.31 27.53 -12.29
N ASP A 115 6.51 27.83 -11.01
CA ASP A 115 7.47 27.10 -10.19
C ASP A 115 6.85 25.79 -9.68
N THR A 116 7.12 24.73 -10.42
CA THR A 116 6.92 23.33 -10.02
C THR A 116 7.92 22.90 -8.93
N SER A 117 8.46 23.84 -8.15
CA SER A 117 9.47 23.59 -7.13
C SER A 117 8.90 22.81 -5.95
N TYR A 118 9.54 21.67 -5.70
CA TYR A 118 9.38 20.96 -4.45
C TYR A 118 10.10 21.73 -3.35
N ASN A 119 9.38 22.09 -2.30
CA ASN A 119 10.03 22.62 -1.11
C ASN A 119 10.67 21.48 -0.33
N HIS A 120 11.97 21.59 -0.07
CA HIS A 120 12.69 20.64 0.77
C HIS A 120 12.59 21.08 2.23
N LEU A 121 12.26 20.15 3.13
CA LEU A 121 12.25 20.38 4.56
C LEU A 121 12.96 19.20 5.23
N SER A 122 14.00 19.48 5.99
CA SER A 122 14.69 18.47 6.78
C SER A 122 14.34 18.66 8.26
N LEU A 123 13.87 17.59 8.90
CA LEU A 123 13.51 17.56 10.31
C LEU A 123 14.33 16.46 10.99
N SER A 124 14.99 16.78 12.11
CA SER A 124 15.83 15.82 12.83
C SER A 124 15.63 15.92 14.33
N GLU A 125 15.87 14.82 15.03
CA GLU A 125 15.87 14.77 16.50
C GLU A 125 17.11 14.01 17.00
N PRO A 126 17.85 14.55 17.98
CA PRO A 126 19.09 13.94 18.43
C PRO A 126 18.90 12.66 19.22
N PHE A 127 19.85 11.75 19.02
CA PHE A 127 19.94 10.51 19.77
C PHE A 127 20.57 10.75 21.13
N VAL A 128 19.85 10.34 22.18
CA VAL A 128 20.35 10.34 23.56
C VAL A 128 20.15 8.94 24.11
N ALA A 129 21.24 8.25 24.43
CA ALA A 129 21.22 6.84 24.82
C ALA A 129 20.38 6.59 26.09
N ALA A 130 20.45 7.50 27.07
CA ALA A 130 19.68 7.40 28.32
C ALA A 130 18.16 7.42 28.06
N ASP A 131 17.70 8.27 27.15
CA ASP A 131 16.29 8.46 26.80
C ASP A 131 15.72 7.27 25.99
N ASN A 132 16.58 6.60 25.22
CA ASN A 132 16.20 5.54 24.28
C ASN A 132 16.54 4.13 24.78
N ALA A 133 16.95 4.00 26.05
CA ALA A 133 17.40 2.75 26.64
C ALA A 133 16.32 1.65 26.67
N LYS A 134 15.03 2.01 26.63
CA LYS A 134 13.92 1.06 26.71
C LYS A 134 13.15 0.93 25.41
N LYS A 135 12.59 2.03 24.91
CA LYS A 135 11.60 2.02 23.82
C LYS A 135 11.54 3.37 23.10
N THR A 136 11.51 3.33 21.77
CA THR A 136 11.31 4.49 20.91
C THR A 136 10.08 4.27 20.04
N VAL A 137 9.10 5.16 20.15
CA VAL A 137 7.85 5.11 19.38
C VAL A 137 7.89 6.17 18.30
N LEU A 138 7.68 5.78 17.04
CA LEU A 138 7.52 6.68 15.91
C LEU A 138 6.08 6.66 15.42
N ASN A 139 5.32 7.72 15.72
CA ASN A 139 3.99 7.96 15.19
C ASN A 139 4.10 8.75 13.90
N ILE A 140 3.49 8.23 12.83
CA ILE A 140 3.43 8.86 11.51
C ILE A 140 1.96 9.04 11.14
N SER A 141 1.56 10.26 10.79
CA SER A 141 0.19 10.54 10.33
C SER A 141 0.14 11.51 9.15
N GLY A 142 -0.76 11.23 8.20
CA GLY A 142 -0.98 12.06 7.02
C GLY A 142 -1.79 11.36 5.92
N GLY A 143 -1.83 11.90 4.72
CA GLY A 143 -2.49 11.28 3.57
C GLY A 143 -1.90 11.74 2.24
N GLY A 144 -1.88 10.87 1.23
CA GLY A 144 -1.27 11.15 -0.07
C GLY A 144 0.26 11.27 -0.01
N ILE A 145 0.91 10.48 0.85
CA ILE A 145 2.35 10.55 1.11
C ILE A 145 3.00 9.21 0.78
N SER A 146 4.18 9.26 0.15
CA SER A 146 5.09 8.12 0.01
C SER A 146 6.19 8.22 1.06
N PHE A 147 6.40 7.13 1.80
CA PHE A 147 7.43 7.02 2.81
C PHE A 147 8.49 6.01 2.40
N ASN A 148 9.75 6.38 2.52
CA ASN A 148 10.88 5.51 2.26
C ASN A 148 11.87 5.54 3.43
N LEU A 149 12.53 4.41 3.71
CA LEU A 149 13.63 4.33 4.68
C LEU A 149 14.96 4.31 3.92
N ASP A 150 15.64 5.44 3.92
CA ASP A 150 16.88 5.70 3.17
C ASP A 150 18.14 5.53 4.05
N GLY A 151 18.18 4.42 4.79
CA GLY A 151 19.36 4.05 5.58
C GLY A 151 19.41 4.66 6.98
N GLU A 152 20.62 4.68 7.54
CA GLU A 152 20.85 4.97 8.95
C GLU A 152 21.28 6.42 9.22
N THR A 153 21.16 6.84 10.47
CA THR A 153 21.70 8.12 10.97
C THR A 153 22.23 7.99 12.39
N ALA A 154 23.16 8.86 12.76
CA ALA A 154 23.65 8.99 14.14
C ALA A 154 22.64 9.71 15.05
N GLU A 155 21.80 10.57 14.45
CA GLU A 155 20.63 11.16 15.10
C GLU A 155 19.61 10.07 15.46
N LEU A 156 18.56 10.39 16.22
CA LEU A 156 17.49 9.42 16.49
C LEU A 156 16.68 9.17 15.21
N ILE A 157 16.36 10.25 14.49
CA ILE A 157 15.64 10.25 13.22
C ILE A 157 16.05 11.48 12.41
N ASN A 158 16.21 11.31 11.10
CA ASN A 158 16.19 12.40 10.12
C ASN A 158 15.04 12.15 9.14
N ALA A 159 14.29 13.18 8.80
CA ALA A 159 13.19 13.14 7.87
C ALA A 159 13.40 14.22 6.80
N ASP A 160 13.78 13.78 5.61
CA ASP A 160 13.94 14.63 4.43
C ASP A 160 12.65 14.61 3.62
N VAL A 161 11.92 15.72 3.68
CA VAL A 161 10.59 15.89 3.11
C VAL A 161 10.68 16.69 1.82
N LYS A 162 10.23 16.11 0.71
CA LYS A 162 9.96 16.80 -0.55
C LYS A 162 8.48 17.13 -0.58
N LYS A 163 8.13 18.30 -0.06
CA LYS A 163 6.73 18.73 0.04
C LYS A 163 6.33 19.58 -1.17
N ARG A 164 5.16 19.27 -1.73
CA ARG A 164 4.43 20.17 -2.64
C ARG A 164 3.32 20.90 -1.91
N HIS A 165 2.64 20.20 -1.01
CA HIS A 165 1.51 20.74 -0.24
C HIS A 165 1.58 20.26 1.21
N GLY A 166 0.86 20.93 2.10
CA GLY A 166 0.80 20.58 3.51
C GLY A 166 2.03 21.03 4.29
N ASN A 167 1.84 21.23 5.60
CA ASN A 167 2.93 21.51 6.52
C ASN A 167 3.32 20.23 7.24
N PHE A 168 4.61 20.01 7.39
CA PHE A 168 5.13 18.85 8.10
C PHE A 168 5.75 19.31 9.41
N SER A 169 5.55 18.53 10.46
CA SER A 169 6.21 18.74 11.73
C SER A 169 6.69 17.43 12.34
N LEU A 170 7.77 17.52 13.10
CA LEU A 170 8.32 16.45 13.91
C LEU A 170 8.37 16.96 15.35
N LYS A 171 7.80 16.20 16.28
CA LYS A 171 7.77 16.53 17.71
C LYS A 171 8.29 15.37 18.52
N LYS A 172 9.20 15.65 19.46
CA LYS A 172 9.67 14.69 20.47
C LYS A 172 8.97 14.92 21.81
N LEU A 173 8.54 13.84 22.44
CA LEU A 173 8.03 13.80 23.81
C LEU A 173 8.75 12.68 24.58
N LEU A 174 9.36 13.04 25.70
CA LEU A 174 9.98 12.10 26.63
C LEU A 174 8.96 11.70 27.70
N THR A 175 8.88 10.40 27.99
CA THR A 175 8.08 9.83 29.07
C THR A 175 8.95 8.90 29.90
N ASP A 176 8.51 8.54 31.11
CA ASP A 176 9.26 7.65 32.01
C ASP A 176 9.55 6.26 31.41
N SER A 177 8.80 5.87 30.36
CA SER A 177 8.85 4.53 29.76
C SER A 177 9.28 4.51 28.29
N ALA A 178 9.24 5.64 27.59
CA ALA A 178 9.53 5.70 26.15
C ALA A 178 9.86 7.10 25.66
N THR A 179 10.67 7.17 24.60
CA THR A 179 10.82 8.35 23.74
C THR A 179 9.79 8.27 22.61
N VAL A 180 8.92 9.28 22.49
CA VAL A 180 7.87 9.33 21.47
C VAL A 180 8.18 10.42 20.45
N LEU A 181 8.26 10.02 19.19
CA LEU A 181 8.38 10.89 18.02
C LEU A 181 7.03 10.93 17.31
N THR A 182 6.56 12.13 16.98
CA THR A 182 5.34 12.33 16.19
C THR A 182 5.70 13.11 14.93
N PHE A 183 5.71 12.43 13.79
CA PHE A 183 5.84 13.02 12.48
C PHE A 183 4.44 13.16 11.86
N GLN A 184 4.01 14.38 11.58
CA GLN A 184 2.67 14.64 11.08
C GLN A 184 2.68 15.61 9.91
N MET A 185 1.83 15.32 8.92
CA MET A 185 1.36 16.31 7.96
C MET A 185 0.10 16.99 8.53
N ASP A 186 0.21 18.29 8.78
CA ASP A 186 -0.92 19.13 9.14
C ASP A 186 -1.66 19.56 7.87
N ASP A 187 -2.78 18.89 7.60
CA ASP A 187 -3.72 19.34 6.59
C ASP A 187 -4.55 20.50 7.14
N LYS A 188 -4.23 21.73 6.71
CA LYS A 188 -5.29 22.76 6.69
C LYS A 188 -6.37 22.24 5.73
N LYS A 189 -7.64 22.52 6.03
CA LYS A 189 -8.82 22.24 5.20
C LYS A 189 -8.66 22.83 3.79
N SER A 190 -7.83 22.21 2.96
CA SER A 190 -7.64 22.59 1.58
C SER A 190 -8.59 21.76 0.75
N LYS A 191 -9.23 22.42 -0.22
CA LYS A 191 -10.05 21.73 -1.23
C LYS A 191 -9.13 20.74 -1.93
N TRP A 192 -9.54 19.48 -1.98
CA TRP A 192 -8.78 18.39 -2.59
C TRP A 192 -8.52 18.71 -4.06
N ASN A 193 -7.37 19.28 -4.37
CA ASN A 193 -6.88 19.38 -5.73
C ASN A 193 -6.19 18.06 -6.07
N PHE A 194 -6.82 17.27 -6.92
CA PHE A 194 -6.24 16.09 -7.60
C PHE A 194 -5.20 16.56 -8.64
N GLY A 195 -4.24 17.38 -8.21
CA GLY A 195 -3.08 17.79 -9.01
C GLY A 195 -1.97 16.75 -8.93
N ASP A 196 -1.20 16.64 -10.02
CA ASP A 196 -0.16 15.63 -10.25
C ASP A 196 1.09 15.80 -9.36
N GLY A 197 0.97 15.52 -8.06
CA GLY A 197 2.12 15.45 -7.17
C GLY A 197 1.82 15.12 -5.71
N GLY A 198 2.23 13.92 -5.29
CA GLY A 198 2.26 13.52 -3.88
C GLY A 198 3.43 14.14 -3.12
N ASN A 199 3.45 13.93 -1.79
CA ASN A 199 4.60 14.29 -0.97
C ASN A 199 5.47 13.06 -0.73
N ASP A 200 6.79 13.23 -0.78
CA ASP A 200 7.75 12.16 -0.49
C ASP A 200 8.50 12.47 0.81
N VAL A 201 8.63 11.45 1.66
CA VAL A 201 9.37 11.54 2.92
C VAL A 201 10.40 10.42 2.98
N ASN A 202 11.67 10.79 2.99
CA ASN A 202 12.77 9.86 3.22
C ASN A 202 13.18 9.93 4.69
N PHE A 203 12.95 8.84 5.43
CA PHE A 203 13.45 8.69 6.79
C PHE A 203 14.84 8.08 6.79
N LYS A 204 15.69 8.54 7.70
CA LYS A 204 16.86 7.82 8.18
C LYS A 204 16.68 7.58 9.66
N LEU A 205 16.89 6.34 10.11
CA LEU A 205 16.63 5.95 11.49
C LEU A 205 17.91 5.49 12.19
N ASN A 206 17.97 5.69 13.50
CA ASN A 206 19.03 5.14 14.33
C ASN A 206 18.89 3.61 14.49
N LYS A 207 19.96 2.83 14.28
CA LYS A 207 19.92 1.37 14.43
C LYS A 207 20.06 0.88 15.88
N GLU A 208 20.54 1.72 16.79
CA GLU A 208 20.72 1.35 18.20
C GLU A 208 19.38 1.34 18.94
N ALA A 209 18.45 2.21 18.56
CA ALA A 209 17.12 2.37 19.13
C ALA A 209 16.21 1.15 18.90
N ASN A 210 15.33 0.89 19.86
CA ASN A 210 14.29 -0.15 19.78
C ASN A 210 12.97 0.47 19.30
N TRP A 211 12.56 0.15 18.07
CA TRP A 211 11.49 0.87 17.37
C TRP A 211 10.12 0.21 17.50
N ASP A 212 9.13 1.03 17.86
CA ASP A 212 7.71 0.80 17.63
C ASP A 212 7.20 1.83 16.62
N ILE A 213 6.86 1.38 15.41
CA ILE A 213 6.48 2.25 14.29
C ILE A 213 4.98 2.16 14.10
N LEU A 214 4.30 3.30 14.22
CA LEU A 214 2.84 3.41 14.20
C LEU A 214 2.44 4.38 13.09
N MET A 215 1.93 3.86 11.99
CA MET A 215 1.50 4.64 10.82
C MET A 215 -0.02 4.70 10.76
N LYS A 216 -0.56 5.92 10.67
CA LYS A 216 -1.98 6.19 10.47
C LYS A 216 -2.16 7.06 9.23
N LEU A 217 -2.40 6.44 8.08
CA LEU A 217 -2.47 7.14 6.80
C LEU A 217 -3.86 7.09 6.19
N GLY A 218 -4.33 8.19 5.59
CA GLY A 218 -5.56 8.16 4.78
C GLY A 218 -5.37 7.30 3.53
N ALA A 219 -4.46 7.76 2.67
CA ALA A 219 -3.87 6.98 1.57
C ALA A 219 -2.35 7.14 1.61
N GLY A 220 -1.58 6.12 1.25
CA GLY A 220 -0.12 6.29 1.20
C GLY A 220 0.65 5.04 0.82
N GLU A 221 1.93 5.25 0.55
CA GLU A 221 2.90 4.20 0.24
C GLU A 221 3.97 4.14 1.34
N ALA A 222 4.44 2.94 1.68
CA ALA A 222 5.57 2.77 2.58
C ALA A 222 6.51 1.68 2.07
N ASN A 223 7.76 2.06 1.80
CA ASN A 223 8.85 1.17 1.45
C ASN A 223 9.93 1.21 2.54
N PHE A 224 9.96 0.19 3.39
CA PHE A 224 10.89 0.15 4.52
C PHE A 224 11.69 -1.15 4.58
N ASP A 225 13.01 -1.04 4.49
CA ASP A 225 13.93 -2.14 4.78
C ASP A 225 14.42 -2.08 6.25
N PHE A 226 13.69 -2.77 7.11
CA PHE A 226 14.02 -2.94 8.53
C PHE A 226 14.95 -4.13 8.82
N ALA A 227 15.61 -4.74 7.81
CA ALA A 227 16.47 -5.90 8.02
C ALA A 227 17.54 -5.67 9.10
N ASN A 228 18.08 -4.45 9.16
CA ASN A 228 19.14 -4.05 10.09
C ASN A 228 18.65 -3.17 11.25
N TYR A 229 17.35 -3.19 11.57
CA TYR A 229 16.76 -2.34 12.62
C TYR A 229 16.06 -3.19 13.67
N LYS A 230 16.14 -2.76 14.94
CA LYS A 230 15.47 -3.42 16.07
C LYS A 230 13.99 -3.02 16.12
N VAL A 231 13.19 -3.54 15.19
CA VAL A 231 11.75 -3.25 15.14
C VAL A 231 10.98 -4.24 16.00
N ARG A 232 10.40 -3.73 17.09
CA ARG A 232 9.57 -4.50 18.01
C ARG A 232 8.13 -4.56 17.50
N THR A 233 7.57 -3.41 17.10
CA THR A 233 6.22 -3.31 16.57
C THR A 233 6.21 -2.51 15.28
N PHE A 234 5.50 -2.99 14.27
CA PHE A 234 5.09 -2.22 13.11
C PHE A 234 3.56 -2.28 12.99
N ARG A 235 2.91 -1.14 13.05
CA ARG A 235 1.47 -1.02 12.88
C ARG A 235 1.15 -0.05 11.77
N PHE A 236 0.36 -0.50 10.81
CA PHE A 236 -0.21 0.33 9.77
C PHE A 236 -1.74 0.32 9.89
N ASP A 237 -2.33 1.50 9.95
CA ASP A 237 -3.77 1.73 9.82
C ASP A 237 -4.00 2.72 8.66
N GLY A 238 -4.75 2.33 7.63
CA GLY A 238 -5.11 3.29 6.60
C GLY A 238 -6.24 2.92 5.65
N GLY A 239 -6.70 3.88 4.85
CA GLY A 239 -7.80 3.67 3.90
C GLY A 239 -7.35 2.88 2.67
N ALA A 240 -6.39 3.43 1.93
CA ALA A 240 -5.80 2.84 0.73
C ALA A 240 -4.26 2.81 0.84
N ALA A 241 -3.62 1.66 0.63
CA ALA A 241 -2.18 1.54 0.89
C ALA A 241 -1.40 0.64 -0.07
N ALA A 242 -0.15 1.01 -0.35
CA ALA A 242 0.86 0.14 -0.93
C ALA A 242 2.02 0.00 0.06
N LEU A 243 2.29 -1.22 0.55
CA LEU A 243 3.33 -1.47 1.55
C LEU A 243 4.34 -2.48 1.02
N ASP A 244 5.63 -2.15 1.03
CA ASP A 244 6.74 -3.07 0.79
C ASP A 244 7.69 -3.01 2.00
N ILE A 245 7.56 -3.98 2.90
CA ILE A 245 8.23 -3.96 4.20
C ILE A 245 9.09 -5.20 4.36
N LYS A 246 10.36 -5.02 4.66
CA LYS A 246 11.28 -6.11 4.95
C LYS A 246 11.71 -6.06 6.40
N PHE A 247 11.50 -7.14 7.14
CA PHE A 247 11.86 -7.22 8.57
C PHE A 247 13.17 -7.98 8.79
N GLY A 248 13.90 -7.61 9.83
CA GLY A 248 15.05 -8.35 10.34
C GLY A 248 14.69 -9.31 11.47
N ASP A 249 15.70 -9.93 12.05
CA ASP A 249 15.59 -10.83 13.21
C ASP A 249 16.41 -10.32 14.42
N LEU A 250 16.57 -9.00 14.56
CA LEU A 250 17.39 -8.42 15.63
C LEU A 250 16.75 -8.47 17.02
N LEU A 251 15.46 -8.81 17.11
CA LEU A 251 14.73 -8.96 18.38
C LEU A 251 14.12 -10.37 18.50
N PRO A 252 13.91 -10.87 19.73
CA PRO A 252 13.27 -12.18 19.94
C PRO A 252 11.85 -12.25 19.39
N ILE A 253 11.16 -11.11 19.35
CA ILE A 253 9.79 -11.03 18.85
C ILE A 253 9.66 -9.76 17.99
N THR A 254 8.91 -9.83 16.90
CA THR A 254 8.43 -8.68 16.10
C THR A 254 6.93 -8.84 15.83
N ASP A 255 6.16 -7.79 16.09
CA ASP A 255 4.70 -7.77 15.93
C ASP A 255 4.35 -6.83 14.78
N VAL A 256 3.69 -7.37 13.76
CA VAL A 256 3.32 -6.67 12.53
C VAL A 256 1.81 -6.68 12.43
N ILE A 257 1.20 -5.49 12.38
CA ILE A 257 -0.25 -5.33 12.29
C ILE A 257 -0.55 -4.41 11.12
N VAL A 258 -1.28 -4.92 10.12
CA VAL A 258 -1.71 -4.13 8.96
C VAL A 258 -3.22 -4.14 8.91
N LYS A 259 -3.82 -2.95 8.98
CA LYS A 259 -5.24 -2.72 8.80
C LYS A 259 -5.46 -1.79 7.63
N SER A 260 -6.17 -2.24 6.61
CA SER A 260 -6.52 -1.36 5.50
C SER A 260 -7.85 -1.67 4.83
N GLY A 261 -8.54 -0.64 4.32
CA GLY A 261 -9.72 -0.84 3.49
C GLY A 261 -9.36 -1.55 2.18
N VAL A 262 -8.39 -0.97 1.46
CA VAL A 262 -7.85 -1.47 0.20
C VAL A 262 -6.32 -1.42 0.23
N ALA A 263 -5.63 -2.54 0.05
CA ALA A 263 -4.17 -2.51 0.07
C ALA A 263 -3.47 -3.54 -0.81
N ASP A 264 -2.30 -3.19 -1.32
CA ASP A 264 -1.27 -4.13 -1.77
C ASP A 264 -0.17 -4.18 -0.70
N VAL A 265 0.02 -5.33 -0.08
CA VAL A 265 0.91 -5.49 1.07
C VAL A 265 1.90 -6.60 0.78
N LYS A 266 3.18 -6.24 0.73
CA LYS A 266 4.31 -7.15 0.56
C LYS A 266 5.17 -7.11 1.81
N ILE A 267 5.31 -8.26 2.46
CA ILE A 267 6.13 -8.41 3.66
C ILE A 267 7.21 -9.47 3.42
N LYS A 268 8.46 -9.13 3.69
CA LYS A 268 9.59 -10.07 3.64
C LYS A 268 10.07 -10.37 5.05
N VAL A 269 10.16 -11.66 5.38
CA VAL A 269 10.65 -12.14 6.69
C VAL A 269 11.89 -13.02 6.53
N PRO A 270 12.85 -12.97 7.46
CA PRO A 270 14.08 -13.76 7.33
C PRO A 270 13.81 -15.24 7.56
N THR A 271 14.48 -16.10 6.80
CA THR A 271 14.42 -17.57 6.93
C THR A 271 14.81 -18.09 8.33
N ASN A 272 15.67 -17.36 9.05
CA ASN A 272 16.06 -17.73 10.41
C ASN A 272 14.95 -17.55 11.46
N SER A 273 13.97 -16.68 11.19
CA SER A 273 12.86 -16.43 12.12
C SER A 273 11.71 -17.42 11.90
N GLY A 274 11.05 -17.78 12.99
CA GLY A 274 9.74 -18.43 12.94
C GLY A 274 8.69 -17.36 12.67
N CYS A 275 7.78 -17.56 11.72
CA CYS A 275 6.75 -16.57 11.41
C CYS A 275 5.35 -17.20 11.48
N ARG A 276 4.39 -16.48 12.08
CA ARG A 276 2.97 -16.84 12.08
C ARG A 276 2.16 -15.69 11.49
N ILE A 277 1.32 -16.02 10.52
CA ILE A 277 0.40 -15.08 9.88
C ILE A 277 -1.02 -15.40 10.35
N LYS A 278 -1.77 -14.36 10.73
CA LYS A 278 -3.22 -14.40 10.94
C LYS A 278 -3.88 -13.43 9.99
N THR A 279 -4.85 -13.91 9.21
CA THR A 279 -5.60 -13.09 8.26
C THR A 279 -7.06 -12.99 8.67
N LYS A 280 -7.59 -11.78 8.75
CA LYS A 280 -9.02 -11.48 8.86
C LYS A 280 -9.41 -10.63 7.66
N THR A 281 -9.77 -11.28 6.56
CA THR A 281 -9.93 -10.59 5.28
C THR A 281 -11.24 -10.96 4.63
N GLY A 282 -11.84 -10.02 3.91
CA GLY A 282 -12.97 -10.28 3.02
C GLY A 282 -12.51 -10.93 1.71
N LEU A 283 -12.82 -10.29 0.58
CA LEU A 283 -12.31 -10.68 -0.74
C LEU A 283 -10.84 -10.28 -0.83
N SER A 284 -9.91 -11.21 -0.58
CA SER A 284 -8.47 -10.88 -0.60
C SER A 284 -7.63 -12.01 -1.17
N ALA A 285 -6.66 -11.63 -2.00
CA ALA A 285 -5.65 -12.53 -2.52
C ALA A 285 -4.56 -12.78 -1.45
N LYS A 286 -4.09 -14.02 -1.34
CA LYS A 286 -3.10 -14.43 -0.33
C LYS A 286 -2.01 -15.24 -1.02
N ASP A 287 -0.78 -14.79 -0.90
CA ASP A 287 0.42 -15.46 -1.42
C ASP A 287 1.45 -15.56 -0.30
N PHE A 288 1.49 -16.70 0.38
CA PHE A 288 2.32 -16.94 1.57
C PHE A 288 3.37 -18.01 1.29
N ASP A 289 4.37 -17.66 0.49
CA ASP A 289 5.44 -18.57 0.10
C ASP A 289 6.32 -18.97 1.30
N GLY A 290 6.57 -20.27 1.44
CA GLY A 290 7.30 -20.85 2.57
C GLY A 290 6.49 -20.96 3.88
N PHE A 291 5.16 -20.87 3.79
CA PHE A 291 4.24 -21.06 4.92
C PHE A 291 3.31 -22.26 4.74
N GLU A 292 3.07 -22.97 5.83
CA GLU A 292 2.12 -24.06 5.94
C GLU A 292 0.81 -23.55 6.55
N LYS A 293 -0.32 -23.92 5.95
CA LYS A 293 -1.65 -23.58 6.48
C LYS A 293 -1.99 -24.51 7.65
N LEU A 294 -2.20 -23.95 8.84
CA LEU A 294 -2.60 -24.71 10.03
C LEU A 294 -4.11 -24.83 10.19
N SER A 295 -4.81 -23.71 9.98
CA SER A 295 -6.26 -23.62 10.06
C SER A 295 -6.74 -22.51 9.13
N ASP A 296 -8.05 -22.32 9.06
CA ASP A 296 -8.55 -21.17 8.30
C ASP A 296 -8.00 -19.85 8.87
N GLY A 297 -7.48 -19.03 7.96
CA GLY A 297 -6.83 -17.76 8.27
C GLY A 297 -5.54 -17.80 9.09
N VAL A 298 -4.92 -18.97 9.36
CA VAL A 298 -3.68 -19.08 10.16
C VAL A 298 -2.62 -19.90 9.44
N TYR A 299 -1.43 -19.31 9.31
CA TYR A 299 -0.29 -19.90 8.59
C TYR A 299 0.99 -19.79 9.42
N GLU A 300 1.88 -20.76 9.30
CA GLU A 300 3.17 -20.79 10.01
C GLU A 300 4.31 -21.24 9.12
N THR A 301 5.52 -20.81 9.45
CA THR A 301 6.72 -21.38 8.86
C THR A 301 7.06 -22.74 9.50
N SER A 302 7.70 -23.63 8.73
CA SER A 302 8.13 -24.96 9.22
C SER A 302 9.03 -24.89 10.47
N ASN A 303 9.85 -23.84 10.58
CA ASN A 303 10.73 -23.59 11.73
C ASN A 303 10.04 -22.87 12.91
N TYR A 304 8.74 -22.56 12.85
CA TYR A 304 8.05 -21.71 13.84
C TYR A 304 8.19 -22.21 15.28
N LYS A 305 8.05 -23.52 15.51
CA LYS A 305 8.12 -24.12 16.85
C LYS A 305 9.53 -24.10 17.42
N ALA A 306 10.54 -24.38 16.59
CA ALA A 306 11.94 -24.49 16.99
C ALA A 306 12.64 -23.12 17.10
N SER A 307 12.15 -22.11 16.39
CA SER A 307 12.77 -20.79 16.37
C SER A 307 12.62 -20.06 17.70
N THR A 308 13.74 -19.51 18.19
CA THR A 308 13.79 -18.62 19.35
C THR A 308 13.32 -17.20 19.01
N LYS A 309 13.44 -16.80 17.74
CA LYS A 309 12.99 -15.51 17.22
C LYS A 309 11.68 -15.66 16.45
N LYS A 310 10.69 -14.82 16.74
CA LYS A 310 9.34 -14.97 16.19
C LYS A 310 8.77 -13.69 15.62
N ILE A 311 8.19 -13.77 14.43
CA ILE A 311 7.46 -12.68 13.80
C ILE A 311 5.97 -13.05 13.78
N PHE A 312 5.13 -12.17 14.30
CA PHE A 312 3.69 -12.32 14.30
C PHE A 312 3.08 -11.29 13.37
N ILE A 313 2.42 -11.74 12.31
CA ILE A 313 1.80 -10.87 11.31
C ILE A 313 0.29 -11.01 11.41
N ASN A 314 -0.39 -9.89 11.66
CA ASN A 314 -1.85 -9.79 11.66
C ASN A 314 -2.28 -8.90 10.50
N LEU A 315 -2.98 -9.49 9.53
CA LEU A 315 -3.44 -8.82 8.31
C LEU A 315 -4.97 -8.70 8.36
N ASP A 316 -5.46 -7.47 8.34
CA ASP A 316 -6.88 -7.13 8.35
C ASP A 316 -7.18 -6.24 7.15
N GLY A 317 -8.03 -6.72 6.25
CA GLY A 317 -8.36 -5.93 5.07
C GLY A 317 -9.67 -6.30 4.39
N GLY A 318 -10.30 -5.28 3.81
CA GLY A 318 -11.54 -5.43 3.06
C GLY A 318 -11.29 -6.06 1.69
N LEU A 319 -10.60 -5.31 0.84
CA LEU A 319 -10.25 -5.66 -0.53
C LEU A 319 -8.75 -5.49 -0.76
N SER A 320 -7.98 -6.57 -0.54
CA SER A 320 -6.53 -6.44 -0.48
C SER A 320 -5.79 -7.61 -1.12
N ASN A 321 -4.55 -7.36 -1.52
CA ASN A 321 -3.56 -8.38 -1.85
C ASN A 321 -2.53 -8.45 -0.73
N PHE A 322 -2.32 -9.65 -0.18
CA PHE A 322 -1.34 -9.90 0.86
C PHE A 322 -0.31 -10.92 0.38
N GLU A 323 0.93 -10.46 0.23
CA GLU A 323 2.08 -11.29 -0.08
C GLU A 323 3.03 -11.30 1.12
N VAL A 324 3.35 -12.50 1.60
CA VAL A 324 4.38 -12.68 2.63
C VAL A 324 5.35 -13.73 2.13
N SER A 325 6.62 -13.36 2.02
CA SER A 325 7.68 -14.24 1.51
C SER A 325 8.88 -14.27 2.45
N ARG A 326 9.69 -15.31 2.27
CA ARG A 326 10.91 -15.52 3.05
C ARG A 326 12.15 -15.13 2.26
N TYR A 327 13.21 -14.67 2.94
CA TYR A 327 14.49 -14.32 2.33
C TYR A 327 15.70 -14.87 3.09
#